data_AF-A0A6I9YU81-F1
#
_entry.id   AF-A0A6I9YU81-F1
#
_cell.length_a   1.000
_cell.length_b   1.000
_cell.length_c   1.000
_cell.angle_alpha   90.00
_cell.angle_beta   90.00
_cell.angle_gamma   90.00
#
_symmetry.space_group_name_H-M   'P 1'
#
loop_
_entity.id
_entity.type
_entity.pdbx_description
1 polymer ?
#
loop_
_entity_poly.entity_id
_entity_poly.type
_entity_poly.pdbx_seq_one_letter_code
_entity_poly.pdbx_strand_id
1 'polypeptide(L)'
;MSGDMWRWTCLGLHLVFCTVGPSSATRQLPSHPKKPFLTFSSEATEISFNHLVVDKRKGSIYLGAINWIYKLSGDLVVEARHETGPDIDNPKCYPPRLVQPCNEPLISTNNINKMLLIDYKENRLIACGSLYQGICKLLRLDDLFKLGEPFHNKEHYLSGVNESGSVYGVIVSYNNMDDKLFIATAVDGKPEYFPTISSRKLPKNSEAEGMFAYVFHDEFVASMIKIPSDTFTIIPDFDIYYIYGFSSGNFVYFLTLQPEMISPSGSTTKEQVYTSKLVRLCKEDTAFNSYVELPIGCEKNGVEYRLLQAAYLSKAGSILARSLGILPEDDVLFTIFSKGQKRKMKSLDESALCIFLLKKINDRIKDRLQSCYRGEGTLDLAWLKVKDIHCSGAVGLISG
;
A
#
# COMPACT_ATOMS: atom_id res chain seq x y z
N MET A 1 -62.35 -15.27 9.61
CA MET A 1 -63.60 -15.19 8.84
C MET A 1 -63.72 -13.78 8.29
N SER A 2 -63.80 -13.70 6.95
CA SER A 2 -64.29 -12.58 6.13
C SER A 2 -63.57 -11.23 6.26
N GLY A 3 -62.98 -10.63 5.23
CA GLY A 3 -63.17 -10.77 3.79
C GLY A 3 -63.69 -9.44 3.22
N ASP A 4 -62.86 -8.78 2.40
CA ASP A 4 -63.22 -7.99 1.20
C ASP A 4 -64.11 -6.73 1.38
N MET A 5 -64.09 -5.63 0.60
CA MET A 5 -63.45 -5.23 -0.65
C MET A 5 -64.10 -3.89 -1.11
N TRP A 6 -63.29 -2.88 -1.49
CA TRP A 6 -63.58 -1.75 -2.44
C TRP A 6 -64.57 -0.65 -1.98
N ARG A 7 -64.56 0.62 -2.43
CA ARG A 7 -64.15 1.26 -3.70
C ARG A 7 -64.05 2.80 -3.56
N TRP A 8 -63.35 3.41 -4.51
CA TRP A 8 -63.10 4.86 -4.72
C TRP A 8 -64.34 5.68 -5.11
N THR A 9 -64.32 6.99 -4.82
CA THR A 9 -65.01 8.02 -5.64
C THR A 9 -64.18 9.29 -5.77
N CYS A 10 -64.16 9.78 -7.02
CA CYS A 10 -63.38 10.87 -7.60
C CYS A 10 -63.90 12.27 -7.23
N LEU A 11 -63.03 13.27 -7.23
CA LEU A 11 -63.40 14.65 -7.52
C LEU A 11 -62.42 15.28 -8.52
N GLY A 12 -63.00 15.94 -9.53
CA GLY A 12 -62.45 16.22 -10.84
C GLY A 12 -61.17 17.05 -10.89
N LEU A 13 -60.28 16.62 -11.78
CA LEU A 13 -59.16 17.38 -12.29
C LEU A 13 -59.65 18.27 -13.45
N HIS A 14 -59.40 19.58 -13.40
CA HIS A 14 -59.56 20.45 -14.56
C HIS A 14 -58.49 20.11 -15.61
N LEU A 15 -58.94 19.65 -16.78
CA LEU A 15 -58.13 19.44 -17.97
C LEU A 15 -57.73 20.79 -18.58
N VAL A 16 -56.46 21.17 -18.42
CA VAL A 16 -55.81 22.15 -19.31
C VAL A 16 -55.11 21.34 -20.40
N PHE A 17 -55.59 21.47 -21.64
CA PHE A 17 -54.94 20.94 -22.82
C PHE A 17 -53.68 21.75 -23.13
N CYS A 18 -52.51 21.26 -22.69
CA CYS A 18 -51.23 21.65 -23.28
C CYS A 18 -50.85 20.61 -24.33
N THR A 19 -51.00 20.97 -25.61
CA THR A 19 -50.46 20.20 -26.73
C THR A 19 -48.93 20.21 -26.67
N VAL A 20 -48.33 19.13 -26.16
CA VAL A 20 -46.88 18.91 -26.24
C VAL A 20 -46.59 18.23 -27.58
N GLY A 21 -46.18 19.03 -28.57
CA GLY A 21 -45.59 18.49 -29.80
C GLY A 21 -44.26 17.80 -29.49
N PRO A 22 -43.83 16.80 -30.29
CA PRO A 22 -42.58 16.09 -30.05
C PRO A 22 -41.41 17.02 -30.39
N SER A 23 -40.92 17.75 -29.38
CA SER A 23 -39.66 18.48 -29.48
C SER A 23 -38.53 17.51 -29.21
N SER A 24 -38.06 16.85 -30.27
CA SER A 24 -36.81 16.12 -30.33
C SER A 24 -35.63 17.10 -30.25
N ALA A 25 -35.48 17.78 -29.12
CA ALA A 25 -34.31 18.60 -28.82
C ALA A 25 -33.37 17.78 -27.94
N THR A 26 -32.62 16.88 -28.58
CA THR A 26 -31.43 16.27 -27.99
C THR A 26 -30.52 17.42 -27.60
N ARG A 27 -30.44 17.72 -26.29
CA ARG A 27 -29.51 18.72 -25.76
C ARG A 27 -28.10 18.14 -25.95
N GLN A 28 -27.50 18.40 -27.10
CA GLN A 28 -26.11 18.06 -27.36
C GLN A 28 -25.28 18.78 -26.29
N LEU A 29 -24.64 18.00 -25.41
CA LEU A 29 -23.55 18.50 -24.58
C LEU A 29 -22.56 19.17 -25.55
N PRO A 30 -22.04 20.38 -25.25
CA PRO A 30 -21.00 20.97 -26.08
C PRO A 30 -19.89 19.94 -26.25
N SER A 31 -19.63 19.55 -27.50
CA SER A 31 -18.47 18.73 -27.83
C SER A 31 -17.25 19.58 -27.55
N HIS A 32 -16.74 19.51 -26.31
CA HIS A 32 -15.40 19.98 -26.04
C HIS A 32 -14.49 19.26 -27.05
N PRO A 33 -13.76 19.99 -27.91
CA PRO A 33 -12.80 19.34 -28.78
C PRO A 33 -11.90 18.51 -27.86
N LYS A 34 -11.90 17.19 -28.07
CA LYS A 34 -11.08 16.26 -27.28
C LYS A 34 -9.63 16.62 -27.58
N LYS A 35 -9.06 17.56 -26.81
CA LYS A 35 -7.63 17.79 -26.80
C LYS A 35 -7.00 16.42 -26.53
N PRO A 36 -6.07 15.96 -27.37
CA PRO A 36 -5.39 14.71 -27.10
C PRO A 36 -4.74 14.82 -25.72
N PHE A 37 -4.87 13.78 -24.90
CA PHE A 37 -4.17 13.73 -23.64
C PHE A 37 -2.67 13.77 -23.92
N LEU A 38 -1.93 14.58 -23.15
CA LEU A 38 -0.47 14.53 -23.19
C LEU A 38 -0.05 13.12 -22.80
N THR A 39 0.92 12.57 -23.53
CA THR A 39 1.44 11.23 -23.30
C THR A 39 2.95 11.24 -23.42
N PHE A 40 3.59 10.44 -22.57
CA PHE A 40 5.01 10.11 -22.70
C PHE A 40 5.13 8.64 -23.05
N SER A 41 5.86 8.34 -24.11
CA SER A 41 6.25 7.00 -24.50
C SER A 41 7.78 6.92 -24.50
N SER A 42 8.31 5.86 -23.92
CA SER A 42 9.73 5.55 -24.07
C SER A 42 10.07 5.25 -25.53
N GLU A 43 11.24 5.70 -26.00
CA GLU A 43 11.74 5.42 -27.35
C GLU A 43 12.01 3.93 -27.59
N ALA A 44 12.32 3.18 -26.52
CA ALA A 44 12.42 1.73 -26.56
C ALA A 44 11.07 1.10 -26.22
N THR A 45 10.54 0.28 -27.15
CA THR A 45 9.25 -0.42 -27.05
C THR A 45 9.18 -1.44 -25.89
N GLU A 46 10.28 -1.71 -25.20
CA GLU A 46 10.39 -2.75 -24.16
C GLU A 46 10.47 -2.21 -22.73
N ILE A 47 10.47 -0.88 -22.51
CA ILE A 47 10.57 -0.32 -21.16
C ILE A 47 9.18 -0.26 -20.51
N SER A 48 8.98 -1.10 -19.48
CA SER A 48 7.78 -1.09 -18.66
C SER A 48 7.90 -0.06 -17.52
N PHE A 49 6.85 0.74 -17.34
CA PHE A 49 6.74 1.70 -16.24
C PHE A 49 6.16 1.03 -14.98
N ASN A 50 6.68 1.39 -13.81
CA ASN A 50 6.30 0.80 -12.53
C ASN A 50 5.61 1.80 -11.61
N HIS A 51 6.21 2.98 -11.42
CA HIS A 51 5.73 3.97 -10.45
C HIS A 51 5.73 5.38 -11.02
N LEU A 52 4.85 6.22 -10.51
CA LEU A 52 4.75 7.64 -10.84
C LEU A 52 4.54 8.43 -9.56
N VAL A 53 5.32 9.49 -9.38
CA VAL A 53 5.11 10.47 -8.31
C VAL A 53 5.24 11.88 -8.86
N VAL A 54 4.35 12.77 -8.43
CA VAL A 54 4.36 14.18 -8.83
C VAL A 54 4.85 15.04 -7.66
N ASP A 55 5.82 15.91 -7.93
CA ASP A 55 6.20 16.96 -6.99
C ASP A 55 5.07 18.00 -6.93
N LYS A 56 4.37 18.05 -5.81
CA LYS A 56 3.23 18.95 -5.60
C LYS A 56 3.63 20.44 -5.59
N ARG A 57 4.91 20.76 -5.39
CA ARG A 57 5.43 22.14 -5.34
C ARG A 57 5.84 22.64 -6.72
N LYS A 58 6.53 21.80 -7.50
CA LYS A 58 7.10 22.17 -8.81
C LYS A 58 6.26 21.70 -10.00
N GLY A 59 5.40 20.70 -9.82
CA GLY A 59 4.67 20.05 -10.92
C GLY A 59 5.53 19.08 -11.75
N SER A 60 6.80 18.89 -11.42
CA SER A 60 7.67 17.89 -12.04
C SER A 60 7.17 16.48 -11.74
N ILE A 61 7.31 15.58 -12.72
CA ILE A 61 6.83 14.21 -12.63
C ILE A 61 8.04 13.29 -12.63
N TYR A 62 8.12 12.38 -11.65
CA TYR A 62 9.15 11.34 -11.61
C TYR A 62 8.51 10.00 -11.95
N LEU A 63 9.09 9.30 -12.93
CA LEU A 63 8.64 7.99 -13.36
C LEU A 63 9.71 6.95 -13.06
N GLY A 64 9.34 5.92 -12.30
CA GLY A 64 10.14 4.74 -12.07
C GLY A 64 9.80 3.67 -13.10
N ALA A 65 10.81 3.14 -13.76
CA ALA A 65 10.68 2.14 -14.81
C ALA A 65 11.71 1.01 -14.60
N ILE A 66 11.58 -0.04 -15.40
CA ILE A 66 12.64 -1.04 -15.51
C ILE A 66 13.89 -0.35 -16.09
N ASN A 67 15.01 -0.46 -15.38
CA ASN A 67 16.32 0.07 -15.74
C ASN A 67 16.46 1.60 -15.80
N TRP A 68 15.40 2.35 -15.50
CA TRP A 68 15.39 3.81 -15.66
C TRP A 68 14.57 4.53 -14.59
N ILE A 69 15.02 5.72 -14.22
CA ILE A 69 14.21 6.75 -13.56
C ILE A 69 14.18 7.97 -14.46
N TYR A 70 12.99 8.51 -14.72
CA TYR A 70 12.79 9.72 -15.51
C TYR A 70 12.32 10.88 -14.64
N LYS A 71 12.75 12.08 -15.01
CA LYS A 71 12.16 13.34 -14.57
C LYS A 71 11.54 14.00 -15.80
N LEU A 72 10.25 14.29 -15.72
CA LEU A 72 9.49 14.96 -16.76
C LEU A 72 8.98 16.32 -16.26
N SER A 73 8.80 17.23 -17.19
CA SER A 73 8.03 18.46 -16.97
C SER A 73 6.54 18.14 -16.77
N GLY A 74 5.75 19.16 -16.38
CA GLY A 74 4.29 19.03 -16.30
C GLY A 74 3.61 18.71 -17.64
N ASP A 75 4.31 18.97 -18.76
CA ASP A 75 3.84 18.66 -20.12
C ASP A 75 4.35 17.29 -20.61
N LEU A 76 4.91 16.46 -19.72
CA LEU A 76 5.46 15.13 -20.00
C LEU A 76 6.69 15.13 -20.92
N VAL A 77 7.43 16.25 -20.98
CA VAL A 77 8.72 16.34 -21.69
C VAL A 77 9.84 15.84 -20.80
N VAL A 78 10.72 14.97 -21.30
CA VAL A 78 11.87 14.45 -20.55
C VAL A 78 12.86 15.57 -20.26
N GLU A 79 13.11 15.84 -18.99
CA GLU A 79 14.12 16.81 -18.53
C GLU A 79 15.41 16.12 -18.09
N ALA A 80 15.31 14.95 -17.46
CA ALA A 80 16.45 14.14 -17.05
C ALA A 80 16.09 12.65 -17.03
N ARG A 81 17.10 11.80 -17.16
CA ARG A 81 17.00 10.34 -17.01
C ARG A 81 18.20 9.80 -16.23
N HIS A 82 17.96 8.78 -15.43
CA HIS A 82 18.97 8.09 -14.64
C HIS A 82 18.89 6.59 -14.93
N GLU A 83 19.98 6.01 -15.40
CA GLU A 83 20.09 4.58 -15.68
C GLU A 83 20.26 3.80 -14.37
N THR A 84 19.42 2.79 -14.15
CA THR A 84 19.44 1.95 -12.94
C THR A 84 19.84 0.51 -13.20
N GLY A 85 19.92 0.09 -14.45
CA GLY A 85 20.30 -1.25 -14.91
C GLY A 85 20.24 -1.34 -16.44
N PRO A 86 20.30 -2.54 -17.04
CA PRO A 86 20.51 -3.82 -16.35
C PRO A 86 21.92 -3.91 -15.76
N ASP A 87 22.14 -4.84 -14.84
CA ASP A 87 23.49 -5.24 -14.42
C ASP A 87 23.54 -6.76 -14.22
N ILE A 88 24.74 -7.29 -14.21
CA ILE A 88 25.06 -8.68 -13.96
C ILE A 88 24.81 -8.98 -12.47
N ASP A 89 23.78 -9.76 -12.17
CA ASP A 89 23.39 -10.12 -10.80
C ASP A 89 22.74 -11.52 -10.77
N ASN A 90 22.50 -12.04 -9.58
CA ASN A 90 21.65 -13.21 -9.38
C ASN A 90 20.84 -13.06 -8.08
N PRO A 91 19.50 -13.20 -8.11
CA PRO A 91 18.63 -13.08 -6.93
C PRO A 91 18.95 -14.02 -5.75
N LYS A 92 19.76 -15.07 -5.98
CA LYS A 92 20.23 -16.00 -4.94
C LYS A 92 21.48 -15.51 -4.19
N CYS A 93 22.19 -14.50 -4.70
CA CYS A 93 23.41 -13.99 -4.07
C CYS A 93 23.10 -13.14 -2.82
N TYR A 94 23.43 -13.64 -1.63
CA TYR A 94 23.30 -12.88 -0.39
C TYR A 94 24.54 -13.01 0.51
N PRO A 95 25.13 -11.89 0.99
CA PRO A 95 25.01 -10.53 0.46
C PRO A 95 25.24 -10.41 -1.06
N PRO A 96 24.83 -9.28 -1.69
CA PRO A 96 25.04 -9.04 -3.11
C PRO A 96 26.52 -9.04 -3.51
N ARG A 97 26.76 -9.22 -4.81
CA ARG A 97 28.11 -9.26 -5.38
C ARG A 97 28.98 -8.03 -5.09
N LEU A 98 28.34 -6.89 -4.83
CA LEU A 98 28.99 -5.61 -4.51
C LEU A 98 29.76 -5.69 -3.17
N VAL A 99 29.40 -6.63 -2.31
CA VAL A 99 29.98 -6.81 -0.97
C VAL A 99 30.83 -8.06 -0.88
N GLN A 100 30.42 -9.16 -1.52
CA GLN A 100 31.16 -10.42 -1.50
C GLN A 100 31.05 -11.17 -2.85
N PRO A 101 32.05 -11.97 -3.24
CA PRO A 101 31.92 -12.85 -4.39
C PRO A 101 30.72 -13.80 -4.25
N CYS A 102 30.03 -14.07 -5.36
CA CYS A 102 28.90 -14.99 -5.41
C CYS A 102 29.25 -16.22 -6.24
N ASN A 103 28.92 -17.41 -5.74
CA ASN A 103 29.18 -18.68 -6.41
C ASN A 103 28.10 -19.04 -7.45
N GLU A 104 26.96 -18.35 -7.42
CA GLU A 104 25.87 -18.55 -8.36
C GLU A 104 26.21 -17.94 -9.73
N PRO A 105 25.75 -18.54 -10.84
CA PRO A 105 25.98 -17.99 -12.17
C PRO A 105 25.29 -16.62 -12.30
N LEU A 106 26.06 -15.61 -12.67
CA LEU A 106 25.55 -14.25 -12.82
C LEU A 106 25.06 -14.02 -14.25
N ILE A 107 23.93 -13.34 -14.37
CA ILE A 107 23.32 -13.02 -15.67
C ILE A 107 22.94 -11.54 -15.72
N SER A 108 22.86 -10.98 -16.93
CA SER A 108 22.31 -9.64 -17.11
C SER A 108 20.86 -9.61 -16.65
N THR A 109 20.61 -8.87 -15.59
CA THR A 109 19.34 -8.82 -14.88
C THR A 109 18.81 -7.39 -14.89
N ASN A 110 17.54 -7.25 -15.23
CA ASN A 110 16.86 -5.97 -15.22
C ASN A 110 16.61 -5.47 -13.79
N ASN A 111 16.77 -4.17 -13.58
CA ASN A 111 16.45 -3.50 -12.33
C ASN A 111 15.03 -2.96 -12.36
N ILE A 112 14.11 -3.60 -11.66
CA ILE A 112 12.71 -3.18 -11.60
C ILE A 112 12.60 -2.09 -10.53
N ASN A 113 12.04 -0.92 -10.86
CA ASN A 113 11.74 0.07 -9.85
C ASN A 113 10.59 -0.43 -8.97
N LYS A 114 10.89 -0.68 -7.69
CA LYS A 114 9.92 -1.20 -6.72
C LYS A 114 9.30 -0.11 -5.87
N MET A 115 10.02 0.97 -5.61
CA MET A 115 9.50 2.08 -4.82
C MET A 115 10.07 3.41 -5.31
N LEU A 116 9.23 4.45 -5.28
CA LEU A 116 9.59 5.80 -5.68
C LEU A 116 8.93 6.82 -4.75
N LEU A 117 9.72 7.51 -3.92
CA LEU A 117 9.22 8.45 -2.92
C LEU A 117 9.98 9.78 -2.99
N ILE A 118 9.26 10.90 -2.90
CA ILE A 118 9.85 12.24 -2.79
C ILE A 118 10.08 12.55 -1.30
N ASP A 119 11.34 12.76 -0.93
CA ASP A 119 11.75 13.35 0.33
C ASP A 119 11.81 14.87 0.15
N TYR A 120 10.67 15.51 0.47
CA TYR A 120 10.48 16.95 0.29
C TYR A 120 11.34 17.82 1.20
N LYS A 121 11.82 17.29 2.34
CA LYS A 121 12.60 18.04 3.32
C LYS A 121 14.05 18.16 2.85
N GLU A 122 14.60 17.06 2.33
CA GLU A 122 15.99 16.99 1.87
C GLU A 122 16.13 17.16 0.34
N ASN A 123 15.05 17.55 -0.36
CA ASN A 123 15.02 17.82 -1.81
C ASN A 123 15.60 16.67 -2.65
N ARG A 124 15.24 15.43 -2.31
CA ARG A 124 15.72 14.21 -2.96
C ARG A 124 14.61 13.20 -3.23
N LEU A 125 14.90 12.27 -4.13
CA LEU A 125 14.06 11.16 -4.54
C LEU A 125 14.68 9.86 -4.00
N ILE A 126 13.90 9.05 -3.32
CA ILE A 126 14.27 7.71 -2.90
C ILE A 126 13.73 6.74 -3.95
N ALA A 127 14.63 6.08 -4.68
CA ALA A 127 14.29 5.13 -5.72
C ALA A 127 14.89 3.75 -5.37
N CYS A 128 14.05 2.79 -5.03
CA CYS A 128 14.50 1.44 -4.67
C CYS A 128 14.24 0.45 -5.81
N GLY A 129 15.26 -0.36 -6.10
CA GLY A 129 15.27 -1.33 -7.19
C GLY A 129 15.03 -2.76 -6.72
N SER A 130 15.08 -3.71 -7.66
CA SER A 130 15.10 -5.16 -7.37
C SER A 130 16.52 -5.74 -7.37
N LEU A 131 17.46 -5.14 -8.11
CA LEU A 131 18.85 -5.58 -8.15
C LEU A 131 19.54 -5.52 -6.78
N TYR A 132 20.53 -6.38 -6.59
CA TYR A 132 21.38 -6.44 -5.41
C TYR A 132 20.59 -6.61 -4.12
N GLN A 133 19.62 -7.54 -4.14
CA GLN A 133 18.73 -7.79 -3.01
C GLN A 133 17.87 -6.57 -2.62
N GLY A 134 17.67 -5.65 -3.57
CA GLY A 134 16.78 -4.50 -3.45
C GLY A 134 17.39 -3.30 -2.73
N ILE A 135 18.56 -2.85 -3.16
CA ILE A 135 19.15 -1.59 -2.67
C ILE A 135 18.38 -0.36 -3.16
N CYS A 136 18.55 0.75 -2.45
CA CYS A 136 17.97 2.04 -2.78
C CYS A 136 19.02 3.06 -3.23
N LYS A 137 18.60 3.92 -4.17
CA LYS A 137 19.34 5.10 -4.63
C LYS A 137 18.65 6.35 -4.12
N LEU A 138 19.45 7.33 -3.72
CA LEU A 138 19.01 8.69 -3.40
C LEU A 138 19.41 9.59 -4.57
N LEU A 139 18.43 10.20 -5.23
CA LEU A 139 18.65 11.05 -6.41
C LEU A 139 18.24 12.49 -6.12
N ARG A 140 18.98 13.47 -6.58
CA ARG A 140 18.59 14.88 -6.47
C ARG A 140 17.36 15.16 -7.35
N LEU A 141 16.39 15.91 -6.83
CA LEU A 141 15.14 16.18 -7.56
C LEU A 141 15.37 16.98 -8.87
N ASP A 142 16.35 17.87 -8.91
CA ASP A 142 16.51 18.78 -10.05
C ASP A 142 17.05 18.10 -11.31
N ASP A 143 17.97 17.15 -11.17
CA ASP A 143 18.73 16.56 -12.29
C ASP A 143 18.93 15.03 -12.18
N LEU A 144 18.36 14.38 -11.17
CA LEU A 144 18.54 12.95 -10.88
C LEU A 144 20.00 12.53 -10.61
N PHE A 145 20.84 13.45 -10.17
CA PHE A 145 22.20 13.12 -9.74
C PHE A 145 22.17 12.19 -8.52
N LYS A 146 23.00 11.13 -8.53
CA LYS A 146 23.06 10.15 -7.42
C LYS A 146 23.76 10.76 -6.21
N LEU A 147 22.99 11.02 -5.16
CA LEU A 147 23.45 11.54 -3.87
C LEU A 147 23.99 10.44 -2.95
N GLY A 148 23.53 9.21 -3.12
CA GLY A 148 23.93 8.08 -2.28
C GLY A 148 23.29 6.77 -2.75
N GLU A 149 23.99 5.68 -2.49
CA GLU A 149 23.53 4.31 -2.75
C GLU A 149 24.11 3.40 -1.67
N PRO A 150 23.48 3.34 -0.48
CA PRO A 150 23.96 2.51 0.60
C PRO A 150 23.87 1.02 0.22
N PHE A 151 24.97 0.27 0.40
CA PHE A 151 25.00 -1.18 0.13
C PHE A 151 25.85 -1.98 1.12
N HIS A 152 26.53 -1.36 2.09
CA HIS A 152 27.47 -2.08 2.97
C HIS A 152 26.80 -2.92 4.09
N ASN A 153 25.66 -2.48 4.61
CA ASN A 153 24.97 -3.11 5.75
C ASN A 153 23.78 -3.96 5.29
N LYS A 154 23.39 -4.96 6.11
CA LYS A 154 22.25 -5.85 5.80
C LYS A 154 20.95 -5.06 5.68
N GLU A 155 20.83 -4.00 6.47
CA GLU A 155 19.71 -3.07 6.49
C GLU A 155 19.61 -2.28 5.19
N HIS A 156 20.64 -2.19 4.36
CA HIS A 156 20.52 -1.51 3.06
C HIS A 156 19.76 -2.33 2.01
N TYR A 157 19.61 -3.64 2.23
CA TYR A 157 18.86 -4.52 1.35
C TYR A 157 17.39 -4.56 1.78
N LEU A 158 16.48 -4.16 0.90
CA LEU A 158 15.05 -4.18 1.20
C LEU A 158 14.42 -5.53 0.93
N SER A 159 14.55 -5.99 -0.31
CA SER A 159 13.98 -7.23 -0.84
C SER A 159 14.24 -7.28 -2.35
N GLY A 160 14.80 -8.39 -2.82
CA GLY A 160 15.02 -8.67 -4.25
C GLY A 160 13.78 -9.13 -5.03
N VAL A 161 12.57 -9.09 -4.45
CA VAL A 161 11.33 -9.49 -5.15
C VAL A 161 11.17 -8.69 -6.45
N ASN A 162 10.95 -9.38 -7.57
CA ASN A 162 10.80 -8.74 -8.89
C ASN A 162 9.42 -8.10 -9.13
N GLU A 163 8.41 -8.38 -8.30
CA GLU A 163 7.08 -7.77 -8.42
C GLU A 163 7.10 -6.30 -7.97
N SER A 164 6.85 -5.38 -8.91
CA SER A 164 6.92 -3.92 -8.67
C SER A 164 5.93 -3.39 -7.62
N GLY A 165 4.71 -3.95 -7.54
CA GLY A 165 3.65 -3.49 -6.62
C GLY A 165 3.61 -4.19 -5.26
N SER A 166 4.70 -4.86 -4.86
CA SER A 166 4.76 -5.64 -3.61
C SER A 166 5.34 -4.88 -2.42
N VAL A 167 5.77 -3.63 -2.63
CA VAL A 167 6.39 -2.77 -1.62
C VAL A 167 5.72 -1.40 -1.59
N TYR A 168 5.64 -0.82 -0.39
CA TYR A 168 5.24 0.56 -0.22
C TYR A 168 6.03 1.20 0.92
N GLY A 169 6.25 2.51 0.84
CA GLY A 169 6.92 3.25 1.90
C GLY A 169 6.26 4.59 2.18
N VAL A 170 6.44 5.06 3.41
CA VAL A 170 5.90 6.31 3.92
C VAL A 170 7.01 7.04 4.67
N ILE A 171 7.37 8.23 4.19
CA ILE A 171 8.30 9.12 4.89
C ILE A 171 7.51 9.89 5.96
N VAL A 172 8.03 9.85 7.19
CA VAL A 172 7.48 10.57 8.34
C VAL A 172 8.54 11.54 8.82
N SER A 173 8.27 12.83 8.61
CA SER A 173 9.14 13.92 9.03
C SER A 173 8.68 14.49 10.36
N TYR A 174 9.64 14.80 11.23
CA TYR A 174 9.42 15.54 12.47
C TYR A 174 10.20 16.87 12.44
N ASN A 175 9.70 17.88 13.13
CA ASN A 175 10.43 19.13 13.32
C ASN A 175 11.69 18.85 14.14
N ASN A 176 12.86 19.23 13.63
CA ASN A 176 14.17 19.14 14.29
C ASN A 176 14.71 17.74 14.60
N MET A 177 14.08 16.66 14.10
CA MET A 177 14.66 15.31 14.12
C MET A 177 14.93 14.82 12.70
N ASP A 178 15.78 13.79 12.59
CA ASP A 178 15.91 13.04 11.35
C ASP A 178 14.59 12.37 10.99
N ASP A 179 14.31 12.31 9.70
CA ASP A 179 13.09 11.70 9.20
C ASP A 179 13.16 10.18 9.34
N LYS A 180 11.99 9.55 9.39
CA LYS A 180 11.86 8.10 9.46
C LYS A 180 11.19 7.61 8.18
N LEU A 181 11.68 6.51 7.63
CA LEU A 181 11.04 5.77 6.55
C LEU A 181 10.38 4.53 7.13
N PHE A 182 9.06 4.48 7.10
CA PHE A 182 8.34 3.23 7.28
C PHE A 182 8.27 2.54 5.92
N ILE A 183 8.76 1.31 5.84
CA ILE A 183 8.78 0.54 4.61
C ILE A 183 8.25 -0.86 4.85
N ALA A 184 7.48 -1.34 3.90
CA ALA A 184 6.84 -2.63 3.96
C ALA A 184 6.94 -3.34 2.62
N THR A 185 7.42 -4.59 2.61
CA THR A 185 7.75 -5.35 1.40
C THR A 185 7.45 -6.83 1.56
N ALA A 186 7.10 -7.46 0.44
CA ALA A 186 7.19 -8.90 0.25
C ALA A 186 8.63 -9.41 0.45
N VAL A 187 8.77 -10.64 0.94
CA VAL A 187 10.07 -11.22 1.35
C VAL A 187 10.53 -12.42 0.51
N ASP A 188 9.70 -12.96 -0.39
CA ASP A 188 10.06 -14.08 -1.30
C ASP A 188 10.63 -15.30 -0.58
N GLY A 189 10.02 -15.70 0.54
CA GLY A 189 10.51 -16.84 1.32
C GLY A 189 11.85 -16.61 2.03
N LYS A 190 12.31 -15.36 2.16
CA LYS A 190 13.57 -14.99 2.84
C LYS A 190 13.32 -14.22 4.16
N PRO A 191 12.56 -14.78 5.13
CA PRO A 191 12.23 -14.09 6.38
C PRO A 191 13.45 -13.77 7.26
N GLU A 192 14.52 -14.55 7.14
CA GLU A 192 15.75 -14.33 7.89
C GLU A 192 16.47 -13.06 7.44
N TYR A 193 16.40 -12.73 6.15
CA TYR A 193 17.12 -11.62 5.53
C TYR A 193 16.34 -10.32 5.65
N PHE A 194 15.04 -10.34 5.37
CA PHE A 194 14.25 -9.13 5.22
C PHE A 194 13.07 -9.10 6.20
N PRO A 195 12.89 -8.02 6.98
CA PRO A 195 11.62 -7.77 7.63
C PRO A 195 10.56 -7.40 6.61
N THR A 196 9.33 -7.84 6.86
CA THR A 196 8.19 -7.51 5.99
C THR A 196 7.67 -6.10 6.24
N ILE A 197 7.85 -5.56 7.46
CA ILE A 197 7.66 -4.13 7.78
C ILE A 197 8.81 -3.65 8.66
N SER A 198 9.31 -2.44 8.44
CA SER A 198 10.33 -1.82 9.29
C SER A 198 10.22 -0.30 9.33
N SER A 199 10.73 0.31 10.41
CA SER A 199 10.94 1.74 10.54
C SER A 199 12.44 2.03 10.55
N ARG A 200 12.86 2.85 9.60
CA ARG A 200 14.27 3.06 9.26
C ARG A 200 14.63 4.54 9.35
N LYS A 201 15.86 4.82 9.73
CA LYS A 201 16.42 6.17 9.79
C LYS A 201 16.61 6.71 8.38
N LEU A 202 16.28 7.98 8.18
CA LEU A 202 16.49 8.71 6.94
C LEU A 202 17.29 9.99 7.24
N PRO A 203 18.62 9.88 7.52
CA PRO A 203 19.47 11.03 7.82
C PRO A 203 19.52 12.03 6.67
N LYS A 204 19.82 13.29 6.99
CA LYS A 204 20.01 14.36 5.99
C LYS A 204 21.15 14.05 5.02
N ASN A 205 22.29 13.62 5.54
CA ASN A 205 23.42 13.22 4.72
C ASN A 205 23.12 11.89 4.01
N SER A 206 23.02 11.94 2.67
CA SER A 206 22.74 10.79 1.81
C SER A 206 23.84 9.71 1.85
N GLU A 207 25.04 10.05 2.29
CA GLU A 207 26.18 9.14 2.44
C GLU A 207 26.41 8.69 3.89
N ALA A 208 25.51 9.05 4.82
CA ALA A 208 25.63 8.63 6.21
C ALA A 208 25.56 7.11 6.32
N GLU A 209 26.48 6.51 7.08
CA GLU A 209 26.51 5.07 7.35
C GLU A 209 25.20 4.56 7.98
N GLY A 210 24.53 5.40 8.78
CA GLY A 210 23.24 5.10 9.39
C GLY A 210 22.03 5.23 8.47
N MET A 211 22.21 5.45 7.17
CA MET A 211 21.11 5.48 6.21
C MET A 211 20.38 4.14 6.17
N PHE A 212 19.05 4.17 6.29
CA PHE A 212 18.19 2.97 6.36
C PHE A 212 18.41 2.02 7.54
N ALA A 213 19.29 2.34 8.50
CA ALA A 213 19.41 1.61 9.74
C ALA A 213 18.07 1.62 10.51
N TYR A 214 17.77 0.59 11.30
CA TYR A 214 16.55 0.60 12.12
C TYR A 214 16.53 1.78 13.09
N VAL A 215 15.34 2.35 13.32
CA VAL A 215 15.17 3.45 14.29
C VAL A 215 15.61 3.02 15.68
N PHE A 216 15.26 1.79 16.06
CA PHE A 216 15.68 1.14 17.29
C PHE A 216 16.04 -0.34 17.00
N HIS A 217 17.10 -0.83 17.63
CA HIS A 217 17.55 -2.21 17.52
C HIS A 217 18.33 -2.58 18.79
N ASP A 218 17.82 -3.56 19.54
CA ASP A 218 18.52 -4.25 20.61
C ASP A 218 18.44 -5.78 20.39
N GLU A 219 18.94 -6.58 21.35
CA GLU A 219 19.00 -8.04 21.26
C GLU A 219 17.62 -8.72 21.14
N PHE A 220 16.56 -8.10 21.65
CA PHE A 220 15.23 -8.69 21.77
C PHE A 220 14.17 -7.98 20.91
N VAL A 221 14.33 -6.68 20.70
CA VAL A 221 13.35 -5.78 20.09
C VAL A 221 14.03 -4.92 19.05
N ALA A 222 13.37 -4.80 17.91
CA ALA A 222 13.80 -3.90 16.85
C ALA A 222 12.58 -3.24 16.21
N SER A 223 12.79 -2.11 15.55
CA SER A 223 11.76 -1.40 14.80
C SER A 223 11.40 -2.13 13.49
N MET A 224 11.03 -3.41 13.58
CA MET A 224 10.70 -4.27 12.45
C MET A 224 9.80 -5.44 12.85
N ILE A 225 9.10 -6.01 11.87
CA ILE A 225 8.37 -7.27 11.99
C ILE A 225 8.87 -8.21 10.90
N LYS A 226 9.20 -9.45 11.28
CA LYS A 226 9.58 -10.55 10.39
C LYS A 226 8.47 -11.59 10.34
N ILE A 227 8.36 -12.27 9.21
CA ILE A 227 7.47 -13.43 9.07
C ILE A 227 8.15 -14.62 9.77
N PRO A 228 7.51 -15.30 10.74
CA PRO A 228 8.10 -16.46 11.39
C PRO A 228 8.35 -17.61 10.41
N SER A 229 9.44 -18.36 10.59
CA SER A 229 9.75 -19.54 9.76
C SER A 229 8.66 -20.63 9.83
N ASP A 230 7.98 -20.75 10.96
CA ASP A 230 6.85 -21.67 11.14
C ASP A 230 5.69 -21.38 10.17
N THR A 231 5.48 -20.12 9.80
CA THR A 231 4.46 -19.71 8.82
C THR A 231 4.74 -20.32 7.45
N PHE A 232 6.00 -20.37 7.03
CA PHE A 232 6.42 -20.99 5.76
C PHE A 232 6.32 -22.52 5.79
N THR A 233 6.36 -23.13 6.98
CA THR A 233 6.12 -24.57 7.11
C THR A 233 4.64 -24.91 6.86
N ILE A 234 3.73 -24.00 7.20
CA ILE A 234 2.28 -24.16 6.98
C ILE A 234 1.89 -23.77 5.55
N ILE A 235 2.38 -22.62 5.08
CA ILE A 235 2.14 -22.10 3.72
C ILE A 235 3.51 -21.72 3.11
N PRO A 236 4.12 -22.59 2.29
CA PRO A 236 5.47 -22.37 1.73
C PRO A 236 5.62 -21.07 0.94
N ASP A 237 4.58 -20.67 0.20
CA ASP A 237 4.58 -19.46 -0.62
C ASP A 237 3.92 -18.27 0.11
N PHE A 238 3.90 -18.28 1.45
CA PHE A 238 3.31 -17.18 2.23
C PHE A 238 4.10 -15.90 2.01
N ASP A 239 3.41 -14.84 1.58
CA ASP A 239 4.00 -13.52 1.50
C ASP A 239 2.95 -12.44 1.72
N ILE A 240 3.40 -11.24 2.10
CA ILE A 240 2.54 -10.09 2.36
C ILE A 240 2.82 -9.03 1.30
N TYR A 241 1.80 -8.71 0.50
CA TYR A 241 1.92 -7.72 -0.57
C TYR A 241 1.37 -6.37 -0.10
N TYR A 242 2.19 -5.33 -0.19
CA TYR A 242 1.86 -3.99 0.30
C TYR A 242 1.38 -3.10 -0.85
N ILE A 243 0.07 -3.06 -1.06
CA ILE A 243 -0.57 -2.42 -2.22
C ILE A 243 -0.56 -0.89 -2.10
N TYR A 244 -0.71 -0.38 -0.89
CA TYR A 244 -0.75 1.06 -0.62
C TYR A 244 -0.30 1.38 0.80
N GLY A 245 0.25 2.57 0.99
CA GLY A 245 0.64 3.08 2.30
C GLY A 245 0.47 4.58 2.40
N PHE A 246 0.07 5.07 3.57
CA PHE A 246 -0.15 6.49 3.81
C PHE A 246 0.08 6.88 5.27
N SER A 247 0.26 8.17 5.50
CA SER A 247 0.29 8.75 6.84
C SER A 247 -0.97 9.59 7.08
N SER A 248 -1.56 9.45 8.27
CA SER A 248 -2.63 10.33 8.74
C SER A 248 -2.56 10.45 10.26
N GLY A 249 -2.76 11.67 10.77
CA GLY A 249 -2.60 11.98 12.20
C GLY A 249 -1.24 11.50 12.74
N ASN A 250 -1.27 10.75 13.85
CA ASN A 250 -0.08 10.20 14.50
C ASN A 250 0.27 8.78 14.05
N PHE A 251 -0.31 8.31 12.95
CA PHE A 251 -0.20 6.94 12.50
C PHE A 251 0.34 6.83 11.06
N VAL A 252 0.88 5.65 10.78
CA VAL A 252 1.10 5.14 9.42
C VAL A 252 0.20 3.95 9.18
N TYR A 253 -0.28 3.82 7.96
CA TYR A 253 -1.18 2.78 7.53
C TYR A 253 -0.61 2.08 6.31
N PHE A 254 -0.77 0.77 6.26
CA PHE A 254 -0.50 -0.03 5.06
C PHE A 254 -1.73 -0.86 4.73
N LEU A 255 -2.02 -1.01 3.45
CA LEU A 255 -3.05 -1.91 2.97
C LEU A 255 -2.38 -3.11 2.32
N THR A 256 -2.70 -4.29 2.83
CA THR A 256 -2.01 -5.52 2.48
C THR A 256 -2.96 -6.50 1.81
N LEU A 257 -2.38 -7.39 1.02
CA LEU A 257 -3.01 -8.60 0.53
C LEU A 257 -2.14 -9.77 0.98
N GLN A 258 -2.71 -10.73 1.72
CA GLN A 258 -1.96 -11.86 2.26
C GLN A 258 -2.77 -13.16 2.19
N PRO A 259 -2.12 -14.32 2.05
CA PRO A 259 -2.72 -15.64 2.21
C PRO A 259 -3.48 -15.79 3.54
N GLU A 260 -4.66 -16.42 3.50
CA GLU A 260 -5.33 -16.88 4.73
C GLU A 260 -4.62 -18.09 5.31
N MET A 261 -4.30 -18.03 6.60
CA MET A 261 -3.68 -19.14 7.35
C MET A 261 -4.67 -20.27 7.66
N ILE A 262 -5.97 -19.96 7.67
CA ILE A 262 -7.04 -20.92 7.98
C ILE A 262 -7.83 -21.13 6.70
N SER A 263 -7.72 -22.32 6.11
CA SER A 263 -8.55 -22.70 4.96
C SER A 263 -10.02 -22.71 5.38
N PRO A 264 -10.95 -22.17 4.58
CA PRO A 264 -12.37 -22.26 4.85
C PRO A 264 -12.78 -23.73 5.05
N SER A 265 -13.43 -24.02 6.18
CA SER A 265 -13.95 -25.34 6.50
C SER A 265 -14.88 -25.82 5.38
N GLY A 266 -14.47 -26.88 4.65
CA GLY A 266 -15.24 -27.46 3.54
C GLY A 266 -14.62 -27.31 2.15
N SER A 267 -13.48 -26.63 1.99
CA SER A 267 -12.77 -26.58 0.70
C SER A 267 -11.98 -27.87 0.45
N THR A 268 -12.45 -28.71 -0.48
CA THR A 268 -11.73 -29.88 -1.01
C THR A 268 -10.59 -29.49 -1.96
N THR A 269 -10.49 -28.21 -2.33
CA THR A 269 -9.46 -27.66 -3.21
C THR A 269 -8.36 -26.98 -2.38
N LYS A 270 -7.09 -27.35 -2.61
CA LYS A 270 -5.87 -26.70 -2.08
C LYS A 270 -5.64 -25.28 -2.62
N GLU A 271 -6.67 -24.57 -3.06
CA GLU A 271 -6.52 -23.24 -3.64
C GLU A 271 -6.30 -22.19 -2.55
N GLN A 272 -5.17 -21.49 -2.62
CA GLN A 272 -4.85 -20.39 -1.72
C GLN A 272 -5.87 -19.25 -1.88
N VAL A 273 -6.51 -18.90 -0.76
CA VAL A 273 -7.34 -17.70 -0.61
C VAL A 273 -6.53 -16.57 0.03
N TYR A 274 -6.88 -15.34 -0.33
CA TYR A 274 -6.23 -14.12 0.13
C TYR A 274 -7.24 -13.22 0.85
N THR A 275 -6.76 -12.56 1.92
CA THR A 275 -7.50 -11.49 2.62
C THR A 275 -6.80 -10.17 2.41
N SER A 276 -7.58 -9.12 2.14
CA SER A 276 -7.08 -7.75 2.26
C SER A 276 -7.18 -7.26 3.69
N LYS A 277 -6.10 -6.66 4.21
CA LYS A 277 -6.09 -6.10 5.56
C LYS A 277 -5.58 -4.66 5.56
N LEU A 278 -6.01 -3.92 6.58
CA LEU A 278 -5.45 -2.64 6.96
C LEU A 278 -4.55 -2.85 8.17
N VAL A 279 -3.29 -2.46 8.01
CA VAL A 279 -2.26 -2.43 9.05
C VAL A 279 -2.14 -0.99 9.56
N ARG A 280 -1.97 -0.81 10.87
CA ARG A 280 -1.69 0.50 11.50
C ARG A 280 -0.53 0.41 12.48
N LEU A 281 0.32 1.43 12.48
CA LEU A 281 1.40 1.64 13.47
C LEU A 281 1.42 3.10 13.93
N CYS A 282 1.80 3.33 15.19
CA CYS A 282 2.11 4.66 15.70
C CYS A 282 3.45 5.14 15.15
N LYS A 283 3.55 6.42 14.78
CA LYS A 283 4.80 6.99 14.25
C LYS A 283 5.93 7.10 15.29
N GLU A 284 5.55 7.21 16.56
CA GLU A 284 6.48 7.38 17.69
C GLU A 284 6.86 6.05 18.35
N ASP A 285 6.18 4.96 17.99
CA ASP A 285 6.44 3.64 18.55
C ASP A 285 7.64 2.98 17.88
N THR A 286 8.76 2.94 18.59
CA THR A 286 9.99 2.31 18.13
C THR A 286 10.03 0.80 18.35
N ALA A 287 9.15 0.27 19.21
CA ALA A 287 9.10 -1.14 19.58
C ALA A 287 8.05 -1.94 18.78
N PHE A 288 7.25 -1.27 17.94
CA PHE A 288 6.20 -1.87 17.11
C PHE A 288 5.06 -2.54 17.91
N ASN A 289 4.93 -2.20 19.20
CA ASN A 289 3.84 -2.65 20.08
C ASN A 289 2.45 -2.16 19.64
N SER A 290 2.40 -1.09 18.85
CA SER A 290 1.17 -0.48 18.31
C SER A 290 0.62 -1.18 17.07
N TYR A 291 1.26 -2.26 16.62
CA TYR A 291 0.85 -3.03 15.45
C TYR A 291 -0.56 -3.57 15.58
N VAL A 292 -1.42 -3.24 14.60
CA VAL A 292 -2.78 -3.79 14.49
C VAL A 292 -3.07 -4.12 13.04
N GLU A 293 -3.73 -5.26 12.79
CA GLU A 293 -4.33 -5.61 11.51
C GLU A 293 -5.84 -5.76 11.63
N LEU A 294 -6.58 -5.30 10.63
CA LEU A 294 -8.01 -5.58 10.48
C LEU A 294 -8.32 -5.99 9.04
N PRO A 295 -9.08 -7.08 8.81
CA PRO A 295 -9.60 -7.38 7.48
C PRO A 295 -10.47 -6.24 6.95
N ILE A 296 -10.30 -5.92 5.67
CA ILE A 296 -11.09 -4.90 4.98
C ILE A 296 -11.66 -5.45 3.67
N GLY A 297 -12.78 -4.89 3.25
CA GLY A 297 -13.50 -5.26 2.04
C GLY A 297 -14.87 -4.61 2.06
N CYS A 298 -15.66 -4.90 1.03
CA CYS A 298 -17.02 -4.40 0.91
C CYS A 298 -17.90 -5.44 0.22
N GLU A 299 -19.21 -5.27 0.40
CA GLU A 299 -20.22 -6.14 -0.18
C GLU A 299 -21.27 -5.29 -0.90
N LYS A 300 -21.74 -5.78 -2.04
CA LYS A 300 -22.88 -5.19 -2.75
C LYS A 300 -23.79 -6.31 -3.26
N ASN A 301 -25.04 -6.30 -2.81
CA ASN A 301 -26.07 -7.28 -3.22
C ASN A 301 -25.64 -8.75 -3.03
N GLY A 302 -25.02 -9.10 -1.90
CA GLY A 302 -24.54 -10.47 -1.65
C GLY A 302 -23.21 -10.81 -2.32
N VAL A 303 -22.60 -9.89 -3.07
CA VAL A 303 -21.29 -10.09 -3.70
C VAL A 303 -20.20 -9.46 -2.86
N GLU A 304 -19.26 -10.28 -2.41
CA GLU A 304 -18.10 -9.82 -1.65
C GLU A 304 -16.92 -9.42 -2.55
N TYR A 305 -16.32 -8.28 -2.23
CA TYR A 305 -15.10 -7.75 -2.86
C TYR A 305 -14.00 -7.67 -1.80
N ARG A 306 -13.03 -8.59 -1.87
CA ARG A 306 -12.01 -8.80 -0.82
C ARG A 306 -10.57 -8.72 -1.32
N LEU A 307 -10.33 -8.56 -2.63
CA LEU A 307 -8.98 -8.49 -3.21
C LEU A 307 -8.63 -7.04 -3.56
N LEU A 308 -7.86 -6.37 -2.71
CA LEU A 308 -7.46 -4.99 -2.92
C LEU A 308 -6.57 -4.86 -4.17
N GLN A 309 -6.91 -3.91 -5.03
CA GLN A 309 -6.18 -3.61 -6.27
C GLN A 309 -5.43 -2.28 -6.18
N ALA A 310 -6.06 -1.26 -5.57
CA ALA A 310 -5.48 0.06 -5.41
C ALA A 310 -6.21 0.82 -4.30
N ALA A 311 -5.56 1.86 -3.77
CA ALA A 311 -6.19 2.78 -2.84
C ALA A 311 -5.62 4.20 -2.95
N TYR A 312 -6.38 5.16 -2.43
CA TYR A 312 -5.98 6.56 -2.38
C TYR A 312 -6.60 7.25 -1.18
N LEU A 313 -5.77 7.93 -0.37
CA LEU A 313 -6.24 8.78 0.72
C LEU A 313 -6.51 10.19 0.20
N SER A 314 -7.69 10.74 0.50
CA SER A 314 -7.98 12.14 0.21
C SER A 314 -8.88 12.77 1.26
N LYS A 315 -9.06 14.09 1.15
CA LYS A 315 -10.06 14.83 1.91
C LYS A 315 -11.44 14.60 1.30
N ALA A 316 -12.47 14.55 2.14
CA ALA A 316 -13.84 14.36 1.70
C ALA A 316 -14.31 15.48 0.75
N GLY A 317 -13.93 16.74 1.04
CA GLY A 317 -14.50 17.90 0.36
C GLY A 317 -15.98 18.11 0.72
N SER A 318 -16.53 19.27 0.39
CA SER A 318 -17.83 19.72 0.91
C SER A 318 -19.02 18.85 0.52
N ILE A 319 -19.03 18.32 -0.71
CA ILE A 319 -20.16 17.55 -1.26
C ILE A 319 -20.22 16.16 -0.62
N LEU A 320 -19.12 15.40 -0.68
CA LEU A 320 -19.08 14.05 -0.11
C LEU A 320 -19.21 14.09 1.40
N ALA A 321 -18.60 15.09 2.06
CA ALA A 321 -18.71 15.27 3.50
C ALA A 321 -20.17 15.39 3.97
N ARG A 322 -20.99 16.16 3.25
CA ARG A 322 -22.43 16.30 3.55
C ARG A 322 -23.17 14.96 3.43
N SER A 323 -22.89 14.18 2.39
CA SER A 323 -23.52 12.86 2.18
C SER A 323 -23.11 11.83 3.23
N LEU A 324 -21.89 11.95 3.78
CA LEU A 324 -21.35 11.01 4.76
C LEU A 324 -21.53 11.47 6.23
N GLY A 325 -22.01 12.71 6.45
CA GLY A 325 -22.17 13.29 7.78
C GLY A 325 -20.84 13.54 8.50
N ILE A 326 -19.81 13.96 7.75
CA ILE A 326 -18.44 14.22 8.24
C ILE A 326 -17.99 15.64 7.88
N LEU A 327 -16.79 16.03 8.31
CA LEU A 327 -16.21 17.33 7.94
C LEU A 327 -15.54 17.26 6.56
N PRO A 328 -15.49 18.37 5.80
CA PRO A 328 -14.78 18.43 4.52
C PRO A 328 -13.30 18.01 4.59
N GLU A 329 -12.67 18.26 5.74
CA GLU A 329 -11.25 17.97 6.02
C GLU A 329 -11.01 16.58 6.60
N ASP A 330 -12.06 15.80 6.85
CA ASP A 330 -11.91 14.43 7.33
C ASP A 330 -11.30 13.55 6.23
N ASP A 331 -10.38 12.68 6.65
CA ASP A 331 -9.68 11.76 5.77
C ASP A 331 -10.61 10.60 5.36
N VAL A 332 -10.67 10.39 4.05
CA VAL A 332 -11.46 9.35 3.41
C VAL A 332 -10.54 8.48 2.55
N LEU A 333 -10.60 7.17 2.79
CA LEU A 333 -9.83 6.19 2.05
C LEU A 333 -10.69 5.59 0.94
N PHE A 334 -10.30 5.84 -0.31
CA PHE A 334 -10.89 5.22 -1.50
C PHE A 334 -10.11 3.96 -1.83
N THR A 335 -10.81 2.88 -2.16
CA THR A 335 -10.20 1.57 -2.43
C THR A 335 -10.90 0.88 -3.59
N ILE A 336 -10.15 0.19 -4.43
CA ILE A 336 -10.68 -0.71 -5.45
C ILE A 336 -10.47 -2.15 -4.99
N PHE A 337 -11.54 -2.94 -4.99
CA PHE A 337 -11.46 -4.38 -4.72
C PHE A 337 -11.99 -5.17 -5.90
N SER A 338 -11.34 -6.28 -6.23
CA SER A 338 -11.89 -7.31 -7.12
C SER A 338 -12.73 -8.31 -6.33
N LYS A 339 -13.68 -8.94 -7.02
CA LYS A 339 -14.60 -9.94 -6.47
C LYS A 339 -13.89 -11.18 -5.95
N GLY A 340 -14.40 -11.73 -4.85
CA GLY A 340 -13.94 -13.00 -4.27
C GLY A 340 -12.61 -12.86 -3.53
N GLN A 341 -11.95 -13.99 -3.29
CA GLN A 341 -10.70 -14.11 -2.50
C GLN A 341 -9.63 -14.97 -3.20
N LYS A 342 -9.86 -15.40 -4.45
CA LYS A 342 -9.00 -16.33 -5.19
C LYS A 342 -8.25 -15.63 -6.32
N ARG A 343 -7.12 -16.20 -6.75
CA ARG A 343 -6.38 -15.83 -7.98
C ARG A 343 -5.85 -14.38 -8.01
N LYS A 344 -4.92 -14.03 -7.10
CA LYS A 344 -4.21 -12.72 -7.10
C LYS A 344 -3.69 -12.31 -8.50
N MET A 345 -2.97 -13.20 -9.20
CA MET A 345 -2.33 -12.91 -10.49
C MET A 345 -3.31 -12.71 -11.66
N LYS A 346 -4.57 -13.09 -11.50
CA LYS A 346 -5.61 -12.93 -12.52
C LYS A 346 -6.93 -12.65 -11.82
N SER A 347 -7.01 -11.46 -11.23
CA SER A 347 -8.23 -10.99 -10.58
C SER A 347 -9.38 -10.98 -11.60
N LEU A 348 -10.60 -11.19 -11.10
CA LEU A 348 -11.80 -11.15 -11.95
C LEU A 348 -12.03 -9.72 -12.44
N ASP A 349 -12.61 -9.59 -13.65
CA ASP A 349 -12.98 -8.28 -14.23
C ASP A 349 -13.96 -7.49 -13.34
N GLU A 350 -14.75 -8.20 -12.53
CA GLU A 350 -15.70 -7.58 -11.61
C GLU A 350 -15.00 -6.93 -10.42
N SER A 351 -15.13 -5.62 -10.31
CA SER A 351 -14.51 -4.80 -9.25
C SER A 351 -15.49 -3.76 -8.68
N ALA A 352 -15.18 -3.28 -7.47
CA ALA A 352 -15.96 -2.27 -6.76
C ALA A 352 -15.05 -1.15 -6.22
N LEU A 353 -15.51 0.10 -6.35
CA LEU A 353 -14.97 1.24 -5.61
C LEU A 353 -15.68 1.35 -4.27
N CYS A 354 -14.90 1.27 -3.20
CA CYS A 354 -15.37 1.32 -1.83
C CYS A 354 -14.70 2.45 -1.07
N ILE A 355 -15.40 2.96 -0.05
CA ILE A 355 -15.00 4.16 0.70
C ILE A 355 -14.99 3.81 2.18
N PHE A 356 -13.88 4.12 2.86
CA PHE A 356 -13.77 3.98 4.30
C PHE A 356 -13.48 5.33 4.96
N LEU A 357 -14.24 5.62 6.01
CA LEU A 357 -13.98 6.77 6.86
C LEU A 357 -12.85 6.41 7.83
N LEU A 358 -11.74 7.13 7.78
CA LEU A 358 -10.58 6.80 8.61
C LEU A 358 -10.90 6.91 10.10
N LYS A 359 -11.78 7.85 10.47
CA LYS A 359 -12.33 7.96 11.83
C LYS A 359 -13.01 6.67 12.29
N LYS A 360 -13.90 6.08 11.47
CA LYS A 360 -14.58 4.82 11.80
C LYS A 360 -13.61 3.64 11.90
N ILE A 361 -12.58 3.60 11.06
CA ILE A 361 -11.50 2.59 11.17
C ILE A 361 -10.80 2.74 12.53
N ASN A 362 -10.44 3.96 12.91
CA ASN A 362 -9.76 4.22 14.18
C ASN A 362 -10.63 3.87 15.39
N ASP A 363 -11.92 4.18 15.34
CA ASP A 363 -12.89 3.80 16.37
C ASP A 363 -12.97 2.27 16.49
N ARG A 364 -13.04 1.54 15.37
CA ARG A 364 -13.06 0.07 15.37
C ARG A 364 -11.77 -0.54 15.95
N ILE A 365 -10.61 0.04 15.64
CA ILE A 365 -9.34 -0.40 16.23
C ILE A 365 -9.35 -0.14 17.74
N LYS A 366 -9.82 1.04 18.17
CA LYS A 366 -9.92 1.39 19.59
C LYS A 366 -10.82 0.42 20.34
N ASP A 367 -12.00 0.11 19.80
CA ASP A 367 -12.93 -0.85 20.42
C ASP A 367 -12.30 -2.24 20.55
N ARG A 368 -11.57 -2.69 19.51
CA ARG A 368 -10.88 -3.99 19.53
C ARG A 368 -9.79 -4.05 20.58
N LEU A 369 -8.99 -2.99 20.70
CA LEU A 369 -7.95 -2.86 21.73
C LEU A 369 -8.57 -2.84 23.13
N GLN A 370 -9.62 -2.06 23.35
CA GLN A 370 -10.32 -2.00 24.64
C GLN A 370 -10.89 -3.36 25.06
N SER A 371 -11.49 -4.11 24.12
CA SER A 371 -11.92 -5.49 24.35
C SER A 371 -10.76 -6.40 24.75
N CYS A 372 -9.62 -6.30 24.08
CA CYS A 372 -8.44 -7.07 24.45
C CYS A 372 -7.90 -6.69 25.85
N TYR A 373 -7.88 -5.41 26.22
CA TYR A 373 -7.49 -4.98 27.57
C TYR A 373 -8.47 -5.39 28.68
N ARG A 374 -9.69 -5.81 28.32
CA ARG A 374 -10.64 -6.46 29.25
C ARG A 374 -10.41 -7.97 29.37
N GLY A 375 -9.44 -8.52 28.65
CA GLY A 375 -9.16 -9.96 28.63
C GLY A 375 -10.07 -10.76 27.67
N GLU A 376 -10.79 -10.10 26.77
CA GLU A 376 -11.74 -10.75 25.88
C GLU A 376 -11.05 -11.29 24.61
N GLY A 377 -11.13 -12.60 24.39
CA GLY A 377 -10.66 -13.28 23.18
C GLY A 377 -9.14 -13.48 23.11
N THR A 378 -8.62 -13.54 21.88
CA THR A 378 -7.21 -13.80 21.57
C THR A 378 -6.66 -12.73 20.63
N LEU A 379 -5.34 -12.55 20.57
CA LEU A 379 -4.69 -11.70 19.57
C LEU A 379 -4.77 -12.37 18.20
N ASP A 380 -5.79 -12.07 17.39
CA ASP A 380 -6.08 -12.75 16.11
C ASP A 380 -5.10 -12.37 14.97
N LEU A 381 -3.84 -12.80 15.12
CA LEU A 381 -2.72 -12.57 14.19
C LEU A 381 -2.10 -13.90 13.75
N ALA A 382 -2.89 -14.75 13.09
CA ALA A 382 -2.54 -16.15 12.79
C ALA A 382 -1.20 -16.39 12.07
N TRP A 383 -0.72 -15.43 11.26
CA TRP A 383 0.55 -15.58 10.54
C TRP A 383 1.77 -15.18 11.37
N LEU A 384 1.59 -14.38 12.42
CA LEU A 384 2.67 -13.87 13.27
C LEU A 384 2.87 -14.73 14.53
N LYS A 385 1.83 -15.48 14.92
CA LYS A 385 1.85 -16.37 16.09
C LYS A 385 1.62 -17.81 15.67
N VAL A 386 2.36 -18.73 16.29
CA VAL A 386 2.17 -20.18 16.12
C VAL A 386 1.02 -20.70 16.99
N LYS A 387 0.76 -20.03 18.12
CA LYS A 387 -0.28 -20.38 19.09
C LYS A 387 -1.14 -19.17 19.42
N ASP A 388 -2.40 -19.44 19.73
CA ASP A 388 -3.32 -18.40 20.19
C ASP A 388 -2.86 -17.79 21.52
N ILE A 389 -2.59 -16.48 21.49
CA ILE A 389 -2.25 -15.71 22.69
C ILE A 389 -3.54 -15.06 23.19
N HIS A 390 -3.92 -15.36 24.42
CA HIS A 390 -5.07 -14.75 25.06
C HIS A 390 -4.82 -13.28 25.38
N CYS A 391 -5.85 -12.46 25.17
CA CYS A 391 -5.84 -11.08 25.62
C CYS A 391 -5.74 -11.04 27.16
N SER A 392 -4.89 -10.18 27.70
CA SER A 392 -4.71 -10.03 29.14
C SER A 392 -5.52 -8.86 29.68
N GLY A 393 -6.30 -9.11 30.73
CA GLY A 393 -7.05 -8.08 31.44
C GLY A 393 -6.13 -7.24 32.33
N ALA A 394 -6.30 -5.91 32.33
CA ALA A 394 -5.52 -4.99 33.17
C ALA A 394 -5.68 -5.21 34.70
N VAL A 395 -6.60 -6.09 35.13
CA VAL A 395 -6.91 -6.37 36.54
C VAL A 395 -5.93 -7.38 37.18
N GLY A 396 -5.08 -8.06 36.41
CA GLY A 396 -4.16 -9.09 36.92
C GLY A 396 -2.80 -8.59 37.44
N LEU A 397 -2.47 -7.31 37.30
CA LEU A 397 -1.13 -6.76 37.62
C LEU A 397 -1.00 -6.20 39.06
N ILE A 398 -2.02 -6.34 39.90
CA ILE A 398 -2.02 -5.83 41.30
C ILE A 398 -1.97 -6.98 42.33
N SER A 399 -1.81 -8.23 41.90
CA SER A 399 -1.81 -9.39 42.79
C SER A 399 -0.78 -10.45 42.39
N GLY A 400 0.49 -10.04 42.32
CA GLY A 400 1.64 -10.92 42.11
C GLY A 400 2.81 -10.49 42.97
#